data_AF-A0A169BSD4-F1
#
_entry.id   AF-A0A169BSD4-F1
#
_cell.length_a   1.000
_cell.length_b   1.000
_cell.length_c   1.000
_cell.angle_alpha   90.00
_cell.angle_beta   90.00
_cell.angle_gamma   90.00
#
_symmetry.space_group_name_H-M   'P 1'
#
loop_
_entity.id
_entity.type
_entity.pdbx_description
1 polymer ?
#
loop_
_entity_poly.entity_id
_entity_poly.type
_entity_poly.pdbx_seq_one_letter_code
_entity_poly.pdbx_strand_id
1 'polypeptide(L)'
;MKWKTPTAVLAAASLAMVAAPSAFAATTDCSTELGNQTITGDLNVAAGDTCVLGNVTVTGNVIVGDDAWLDATSATIGGDVIGTDAYGISIDGTSVGGDVVSLSEGSRNGFLYLRDLTVGGMVEAGGIDVELSDLSVAGGVSTAAATYVDVDRTSVGGDAVFADSDFGVNVQGAIVGGSLSVTGSSRGVLLGAEADGSSSTLGNTVGGDVTLSGNSGNVQLAGSTVGGRIVLTGNAPAVNFGAGNSASAVSGDFTGTAAGAAAEGDQSVAVIVPEAREGELTWTLEGTSNLVNLGVAEEKGDHFAASGELVPVRVTDSRLNGPAWSVSGQLSDFRAGSTTVSGKYLGWTPEVLENDGGAVAGAPIPSGFDSGDGLATARVLGSAAAEHPTGSSVLGADLDLKLPLSVGTGTYTATLTLTALG
;
A
#
# COMPACT_ATOMS: atom_id res chain seq x y z
N MET A 1 68.56 3.03 41.45
CA MET A 1 68.49 1.63 41.91
C MET A 1 68.03 0.77 40.75
N LYS A 2 68.84 -0.22 40.38
CA LYS A 2 68.54 -1.22 39.35
C LYS A 2 67.84 -2.39 40.03
N TRP A 3 66.69 -2.84 39.53
CA TRP A 3 66.23 -4.21 39.76
C TRP A 3 66.00 -4.91 38.43
N LYS A 4 66.88 -5.87 38.14
CA LYS A 4 66.67 -7.07 37.30
C LYS A 4 65.76 -8.00 38.13
N THR A 5 64.88 -8.88 37.65
CA THR A 5 64.79 -9.88 36.54
C THR A 5 63.44 -10.63 36.80
N PRO A 6 62.96 -11.66 36.07
CA PRO A 6 63.44 -12.31 34.86
C PRO A 6 62.38 -12.54 33.76
N THR A 7 62.92 -12.92 32.61
CA THR A 7 62.34 -13.51 31.41
C THR A 7 61.36 -14.67 31.69
N ALA A 8 60.13 -14.57 31.17
CA ALA A 8 59.26 -15.71 30.92
C ALA A 8 59.19 -15.94 29.41
N VAL A 9 59.57 -17.15 28.99
CA VAL A 9 59.48 -17.64 27.61
C VAL A 9 58.01 -17.85 27.28
N LEU A 10 57.42 -17.01 26.41
CA LEU A 10 56.14 -17.32 25.78
C LEU A 10 56.42 -18.09 24.48
N ALA A 11 55.86 -19.30 24.42
CA ALA A 11 55.79 -20.10 23.22
C ALA A 11 54.98 -19.36 22.14
N ALA A 12 55.57 -19.22 20.95
CA ALA A 12 54.88 -18.71 19.78
C ALA A 12 53.87 -19.76 19.29
N ALA A 13 52.59 -19.54 19.55
CA ALA A 13 51.51 -20.18 18.80
C ALA A 13 51.14 -19.23 17.65
N SER A 14 51.62 -19.55 16.45
CA SER A 14 51.21 -18.90 15.21
C SER A 14 49.75 -19.23 14.92
N LEU A 15 48.83 -18.37 15.36
CA LEU A 15 47.45 -18.37 14.93
C LEU A 15 47.42 -17.72 13.53
N ALA A 16 47.22 -18.53 12.49
CA ALA A 16 46.81 -18.01 11.20
C ALA A 16 45.39 -17.44 11.36
N MET A 17 45.28 -16.11 11.48
CA MET A 17 43.98 -15.45 11.32
C MET A 17 43.57 -15.59 9.86
N VAL A 18 42.69 -16.54 9.57
CA VAL A 18 41.86 -16.45 8.37
C VAL A 18 40.87 -15.33 8.65
N ALA A 19 41.13 -14.14 8.11
CA ALA A 19 40.11 -13.10 8.03
C ALA A 19 39.01 -13.66 7.13
N ALA A 20 37.87 -14.03 7.72
CA ALA A 20 36.67 -14.25 6.93
C ALA A 20 36.36 -12.93 6.20
N PRO A 21 36.09 -12.94 4.89
CA PRO A 21 35.60 -11.73 4.24
C PRO A 21 34.32 -11.30 4.96
N SER A 22 34.31 -10.07 5.47
CA SER A 22 33.06 -9.42 5.86
C SER A 22 32.15 -9.44 4.65
N ALA A 23 31.01 -10.11 4.76
CA ALA A 23 29.97 -10.05 3.74
C ALA A 23 29.45 -8.61 3.72
N PHE A 24 29.93 -7.81 2.76
CA PHE A 24 29.30 -6.53 2.45
C PHE A 24 27.90 -6.85 1.92
N ALA A 25 26.87 -6.33 2.56
CA ALA A 25 25.54 -6.32 1.96
C ALA A 25 25.68 -5.65 0.58
N ALA A 26 25.16 -6.29 -0.46
CA ALA A 26 25.20 -5.69 -1.79
C ALA A 26 24.35 -4.41 -1.75
N THR A 27 24.89 -3.30 -2.24
CA THR A 27 24.14 -2.06 -2.41
C THR A 27 23.69 -1.97 -3.87
N THR A 28 22.41 -1.65 -4.08
CA THR A 28 21.82 -1.43 -5.40
C THR A 28 21.52 0.05 -5.55
N ASP A 29 22.03 0.69 -6.60
CA ASP A 29 21.68 2.08 -6.90
C ASP A 29 20.38 2.15 -7.71
N CYS A 30 19.48 3.05 -7.31
CA CYS A 30 18.24 3.33 -8.02
C CYS A 30 18.23 4.77 -8.50
N SER A 31 18.11 4.96 -9.82
CA SER A 31 18.06 6.28 -10.47
C SER A 31 16.84 6.46 -11.39
N THR A 32 15.97 5.45 -11.46
CA THR A 32 14.72 5.47 -12.25
C THR A 32 13.63 4.66 -11.54
N GLU A 33 13.15 3.57 -12.14
CA GLU A 33 12.03 2.76 -11.67
C GLU A 33 12.45 1.30 -11.49
N LEU A 34 12.05 0.70 -10.37
CA LEU A 34 12.22 -0.72 -10.09
C LEU A 34 10.86 -1.30 -9.70
N GLY A 35 10.46 -2.39 -10.35
CA GLY A 35 9.19 -3.05 -10.05
C GLY A 35 9.25 -4.57 -10.06
N ASN A 36 8.37 -5.20 -9.28
CA ASN A 36 8.14 -6.66 -9.26
C ASN A 36 9.42 -7.50 -9.05
N GLN A 37 10.30 -7.08 -8.13
CA GLN A 37 11.58 -7.75 -7.88
C GLN A 37 12.03 -7.67 -6.42
N THR A 38 12.98 -8.52 -6.07
CA THR A 38 13.66 -8.51 -4.76
C THR A 38 15.08 -7.95 -4.92
N ILE A 39 15.37 -6.90 -4.14
CA ILE A 39 16.70 -6.31 -3.99
C ILE A 39 17.33 -6.91 -2.73
N THR A 40 18.42 -7.65 -2.91
CA THR A 40 19.17 -8.24 -1.79
C THR A 40 20.21 -7.24 -1.28
N GLY A 41 20.08 -6.84 -0.02
CA GLY A 41 20.89 -5.83 0.63
C GLY A 41 20.25 -4.44 0.56
N ASP A 42 21.09 -3.42 0.55
CA ASP A 42 20.65 -2.02 0.67
C ASP A 42 20.31 -1.43 -0.71
N LEU A 43 19.38 -0.48 -0.73
CA LEU A 43 19.05 0.34 -1.87
C LEU A 43 19.54 1.78 -1.63
N ASN A 44 20.23 2.36 -2.59
CA ASN A 44 20.72 3.73 -2.52
C ASN A 44 20.08 4.56 -3.64
N VAL A 45 19.47 5.69 -3.27
CA VAL A 45 19.03 6.74 -4.20
C VAL A 45 20.05 7.87 -4.08
N ALA A 46 20.92 7.98 -5.08
CA ALA A 46 22.01 8.94 -5.02
C ALA A 46 21.51 10.39 -5.10
N ALA A 47 22.37 11.34 -4.77
CA ALA A 47 22.00 12.75 -4.71
C ALA A 47 21.41 13.26 -6.04
N GLY A 48 20.27 13.95 -5.97
CA GLY A 48 19.51 14.47 -7.11
C GLY A 48 18.81 13.42 -7.98
N ASP A 49 18.97 12.12 -7.68
CA ASP A 49 18.28 11.05 -8.41
C ASP A 49 16.83 10.88 -7.94
N THR A 50 16.02 10.29 -8.80
CA THR A 50 14.65 9.86 -8.47
C THR A 50 14.57 8.35 -8.54
N CYS A 51 13.99 7.74 -7.51
CA CYS A 51 13.71 6.32 -7.45
C CYS A 51 12.21 6.09 -7.25
N VAL A 52 11.60 5.32 -8.15
CA VAL A 52 10.22 4.85 -8.04
C VAL A 52 10.23 3.34 -7.82
N LEU A 53 9.61 2.88 -6.73
CA LEU A 53 9.48 1.48 -6.36
C LEU A 53 8.02 1.03 -6.46
N GLY A 54 7.74 -0.04 -7.20
CA GLY A 54 6.41 -0.63 -7.32
C GLY A 54 6.43 -2.13 -7.08
N ASN A 55 5.81 -2.62 -5.99
CA ASN A 55 5.81 -4.06 -5.67
C ASN A 55 7.24 -4.65 -5.59
N VAL A 56 8.12 -3.96 -4.86
CA VAL A 56 9.53 -4.35 -4.66
C VAL A 56 9.77 -4.79 -3.23
N THR A 57 10.61 -5.80 -3.03
CA THR A 57 11.14 -6.15 -1.70
C THR A 57 12.61 -5.75 -1.60
N VAL A 58 12.96 -4.85 -0.68
CA VAL A 58 14.34 -4.52 -0.30
C VAL A 58 14.65 -5.23 1.01
N THR A 59 15.65 -6.13 1.05
CA THR A 59 15.93 -6.89 2.28
C THR A 59 16.73 -6.09 3.33
N GLY A 60 17.41 -5.03 2.90
CA GLY A 60 18.20 -4.13 3.75
C GLY A 60 17.56 -2.76 3.87
N ASN A 61 18.40 -1.74 3.99
CA ASN A 61 18.00 -0.35 4.17
C ASN A 61 17.73 0.35 2.83
N VAL A 62 16.98 1.45 2.88
CA VAL A 62 16.88 2.41 1.78
C VAL A 62 17.50 3.72 2.22
N ILE A 63 18.52 4.19 1.49
CA ILE A 63 19.23 5.43 1.76
C ILE A 63 18.89 6.42 0.65
N VAL A 64 18.39 7.60 1.02
CA VAL A 64 17.97 8.66 0.10
C VAL A 64 18.87 9.87 0.31
N GLY A 65 19.68 10.20 -0.71
CA GLY A 65 20.67 11.26 -0.64
C GLY A 65 20.09 12.68 -0.79
N ASP A 66 21.00 13.65 -0.75
CA ASP A 66 20.71 15.08 -0.93
C ASP A 66 19.93 15.36 -2.22
N ASP A 67 18.86 16.15 -2.12
CA ASP A 67 17.95 16.51 -3.21
C ASP A 67 17.31 15.32 -3.97
N ALA A 68 17.47 14.10 -3.45
CA ALA A 68 16.93 12.91 -4.06
C ALA A 68 15.44 12.71 -3.72
N TRP A 69 14.74 11.97 -4.57
CA TRP A 69 13.33 11.66 -4.39
C TRP A 69 13.08 10.14 -4.40
N LEU A 70 12.45 9.64 -3.35
CA LEU A 70 11.91 8.29 -3.29
C LEU A 70 10.39 8.31 -3.34
N ASP A 71 9.80 7.53 -4.24
CA ASP A 71 8.39 7.18 -4.26
C ASP A 71 8.25 5.65 -4.20
N ALA A 72 7.72 5.11 -3.10
CA ALA A 72 7.60 3.68 -2.89
C ALA A 72 6.14 3.27 -2.67
N THR A 73 5.59 2.52 -3.62
CA THR A 73 4.22 2.00 -3.56
C THR A 73 4.21 0.47 -3.47
N SER A 74 3.47 -0.07 -2.49
CA SER A 74 3.33 -1.51 -2.27
C SER A 74 4.67 -2.24 -2.11
N ALA A 75 5.66 -1.60 -1.50
CA ALA A 75 6.98 -2.19 -1.27
C ALA A 75 7.07 -2.91 0.08
N THR A 76 8.14 -3.68 0.29
CA THR A 76 8.53 -4.22 1.61
C THR A 76 10.00 -3.90 1.83
N ILE A 77 10.30 -3.11 2.84
CA ILE A 77 11.65 -2.68 3.20
C ILE A 77 11.99 -3.35 4.53
N GLY A 78 13.00 -4.23 4.52
CA GLY A 78 13.36 -5.03 5.69
C GLY A 78 14.08 -4.24 6.78
N GLY A 79 14.83 -3.20 6.39
CA GLY A 79 15.59 -2.34 7.29
C GLY A 79 14.96 -0.95 7.45
N ASP A 80 15.83 0.04 7.57
CA ASP A 80 15.49 1.44 7.79
C ASP A 80 15.30 2.18 6.46
N VAL A 81 14.53 3.28 6.48
CA VAL A 81 14.52 4.29 5.42
C VAL A 81 15.13 5.57 5.98
N ILE A 82 16.25 6.00 5.38
CA ILE A 82 17.05 7.12 5.88
C ILE A 82 17.23 8.16 4.78
N GLY A 83 16.64 9.34 4.98
CA GLY A 83 16.82 10.53 4.15
C GLY A 83 17.71 11.56 4.83
N THR A 84 18.66 12.12 4.09
CA THR A 84 19.47 13.26 4.54
C THR A 84 19.41 14.34 3.46
N ASP A 85 18.81 15.48 3.79
CA ASP A 85 18.54 16.58 2.84
C ASP A 85 17.79 16.11 1.57
N ALA A 86 16.99 15.05 1.69
CA ALA A 86 16.20 14.52 0.59
C ALA A 86 15.16 15.57 0.13
N TYR A 87 14.92 15.64 -1.18
CA TYR A 87 13.81 16.45 -1.68
C TYR A 87 12.47 15.85 -1.23
N GLY A 88 12.34 14.52 -1.23
CA GLY A 88 11.09 13.88 -0.84
C GLY A 88 11.23 12.39 -0.57
N ILE A 89 10.49 11.93 0.42
CA ILE A 89 10.24 10.51 0.67
C ILE A 89 8.73 10.33 0.74
N SER A 90 8.16 9.64 -0.25
CA SER A 90 6.75 9.24 -0.29
C SER A 90 6.67 7.73 -0.22
N ILE A 91 5.96 7.20 0.76
CA ILE A 91 5.78 5.76 0.95
C ILE A 91 4.29 5.45 1.13
N ASP A 92 3.76 4.57 0.30
CA ASP A 92 2.34 4.23 0.23
C ASP A 92 2.13 2.71 0.19
N GLY A 93 1.22 2.17 1.01
CA GLY A 93 0.83 0.75 0.98
C GLY A 93 1.97 -0.23 1.28
N THR A 94 3.06 0.25 1.88
CA THR A 94 4.35 -0.44 2.04
C THR A 94 4.50 -1.01 3.47
N SER A 95 5.58 -1.72 3.75
CA SER A 95 6.03 -1.96 5.14
C SER A 95 7.50 -1.62 5.29
N VAL A 96 7.86 -1.01 6.43
CA VAL A 96 9.25 -0.73 6.83
C VAL A 96 9.52 -1.48 8.13
N GLY A 97 10.50 -2.38 8.11
CA GLY A 97 10.85 -3.21 9.26
C GLY A 97 11.54 -2.44 10.38
N GLY A 98 12.31 -1.42 10.03
CA GLY A 98 13.05 -0.57 10.96
C GLY A 98 12.47 0.83 11.11
N ASP A 99 13.36 1.82 11.21
CA ASP A 99 13.04 3.23 11.43
C ASP A 99 12.81 3.96 10.10
N VAL A 100 12.02 5.03 10.13
CA VAL A 100 11.93 6.01 9.04
C VAL A 100 12.45 7.34 9.55
N VAL A 101 13.59 7.78 9.02
CA VAL A 101 14.28 9.00 9.43
C VAL A 101 14.45 9.91 8.22
N SER A 102 14.00 11.16 8.30
CA SER A 102 14.20 12.15 7.23
C SER A 102 14.47 13.54 7.82
N LEU A 103 15.74 13.95 7.78
CA LEU A 103 16.19 15.23 8.34
C LEU A 103 16.75 16.12 7.24
N SER A 104 16.36 17.38 7.24
CA SER A 104 16.87 18.40 6.33
C SER A 104 17.37 19.62 7.09
N GLU A 105 18.61 20.05 6.79
CA GLU A 105 19.14 21.37 7.11
C GLU A 105 19.28 22.24 5.83
N GLY A 106 18.92 21.68 4.67
CA GLY A 106 19.05 22.27 3.35
C GLY A 106 18.16 23.48 3.09
N SER A 107 18.47 24.22 2.02
CA SER A 107 17.72 25.43 1.63
C SER A 107 16.41 25.16 0.87
N ARG A 108 16.14 23.90 0.53
CA ARG A 108 14.95 23.45 -0.20
C ARG A 108 14.02 22.75 0.79
N ASN A 109 12.77 23.19 0.87
CA ASN A 109 11.76 22.48 1.66
C ASN A 109 11.49 21.13 1.01
N GLY A 110 11.87 20.05 1.70
CA GLY A 110 11.54 18.69 1.32
C GLY A 110 10.28 18.18 2.03
N PHE A 111 9.95 16.92 1.84
CA PHE A 111 8.78 16.30 2.47
C PHE A 111 8.99 14.84 2.89
N LEU A 112 8.28 14.40 3.92
CA LEU A 112 8.09 13.01 4.32
C LEU A 112 6.59 12.72 4.36
N TYR A 113 6.13 11.93 3.39
CA TYR A 113 4.74 11.50 3.29
C TYR A 113 4.65 9.99 3.44
N LEU A 114 3.97 9.56 4.51
CA LEU A 114 3.80 8.16 4.87
C LEU A 114 2.31 7.85 4.90
N ARG A 115 1.86 6.90 4.06
CA ARG A 115 0.45 6.52 3.94
C ARG A 115 0.25 5.01 3.93
N ASP A 116 -0.72 4.53 4.72
CA ASP A 116 -1.17 3.14 4.69
C ASP A 116 -0.01 2.12 4.82
N LEU A 117 0.85 2.34 5.82
CA LEU A 117 1.99 1.43 6.09
C LEU A 117 2.19 1.13 7.57
N THR A 118 2.89 0.02 7.80
CA THR A 118 3.45 -0.33 9.11
C THR A 118 4.93 0.05 9.17
N VAL A 119 5.32 0.72 10.25
CA VAL A 119 6.72 1.01 10.62
C VAL A 119 7.05 0.24 11.89
N GLY A 120 8.00 -0.68 11.79
CA GLY A 120 8.42 -1.55 12.90
C GLY A 120 9.25 -0.83 13.97
N GLY A 121 9.87 0.30 13.60
CA GLY A 121 10.63 1.17 14.48
C GLY A 121 9.92 2.49 14.80
N MET A 122 10.70 3.57 14.82
CA MET A 122 10.23 4.94 15.03
C MET A 122 10.17 5.76 13.74
N VAL A 123 9.46 6.89 13.78
CA VAL A 123 9.49 7.90 12.73
C VAL A 123 10.14 9.18 13.29
N GLU A 124 11.19 9.64 12.65
CA GLU A 124 11.87 10.91 12.97
C GLU A 124 11.94 11.82 11.75
N ALA A 125 11.50 13.07 11.88
CA ALA A 125 11.57 14.03 10.80
C ALA A 125 11.93 15.45 11.25
N GLY A 126 12.52 16.25 10.38
CA GLY A 126 12.83 17.64 10.72
C GLY A 126 13.28 18.48 9.54
N GLY A 127 12.96 19.77 9.59
CA GLY A 127 13.24 20.73 8.51
C GLY A 127 12.45 20.50 7.21
N ILE A 128 11.40 19.68 7.26
CA ILE A 128 10.60 19.24 6.11
C ILE A 128 9.10 19.28 6.40
N ASP A 129 8.30 19.16 5.36
CA ASP A 129 6.86 18.94 5.45
C ASP A 129 6.59 17.49 5.87
N VAL A 130 5.67 17.24 6.81
CA VAL A 130 5.40 15.90 7.33
C VAL A 130 3.91 15.58 7.26
N GLU A 131 3.57 14.50 6.57
CA GLU A 131 2.19 13.96 6.52
C GLU A 131 2.21 12.46 6.84
N LEU A 132 1.44 12.08 7.85
CA LEU A 132 1.32 10.71 8.34
C LEU A 132 -0.17 10.32 8.31
N SER A 133 -0.57 9.41 7.43
CA SER A 133 -1.98 9.00 7.33
C SER A 133 -2.15 7.49 7.36
N ASP A 134 -3.07 6.99 8.19
CA ASP A 134 -3.42 5.57 8.24
C ASP A 134 -2.21 4.66 8.54
N LEU A 135 -1.37 5.08 9.50
CA LEU A 135 -0.14 4.37 9.87
C LEU A 135 -0.27 3.53 11.14
N SER A 136 0.57 2.51 11.23
CA SER A 136 0.90 1.81 12.47
C SER A 136 2.40 1.89 12.74
N VAL A 137 2.79 2.72 13.70
CA VAL A 137 4.18 2.89 14.15
C VAL A 137 4.35 2.18 15.48
N ALA A 138 5.22 1.18 15.54
CA ALA A 138 5.45 0.43 16.77
C ALA A 138 6.21 1.25 17.83
N GLY A 139 7.12 2.11 17.40
CA GLY A 139 7.87 3.05 18.23
C GLY A 139 7.16 4.38 18.45
N GLY A 140 7.97 5.43 18.66
CA GLY A 140 7.49 6.81 18.75
C GLY A 140 7.48 7.53 17.40
N VAL A 141 6.83 8.69 17.38
CA VAL A 141 6.91 9.64 16.27
C VAL A 141 7.47 10.93 16.82
N SER A 142 8.53 11.47 16.21
CA SER A 142 9.08 12.75 16.62
C SER A 142 9.38 13.65 15.42
N THR A 143 9.06 14.93 15.56
CA THR A 143 9.48 15.96 14.61
C THR A 143 10.14 17.14 15.31
N ALA A 144 11.14 17.72 14.65
CA ALA A 144 11.81 18.94 15.11
C ALA A 144 11.95 19.92 13.96
N ALA A 145 11.46 21.15 14.14
CA ALA A 145 11.49 22.19 13.12
C ALA A 145 10.92 21.75 11.75
N ALA A 146 9.92 20.85 11.76
CA ALA A 146 9.16 20.54 10.55
C ALA A 146 8.43 21.80 10.06
N THR A 147 8.26 21.97 8.74
CA THR A 147 7.48 23.10 8.22
C THR A 147 6.07 23.04 8.80
N TYR A 148 5.38 21.91 8.60
CA TYR A 148 4.11 21.56 9.24
C TYR A 148 4.09 20.06 9.53
N VAL A 149 3.17 19.64 10.38
CA VAL A 149 2.92 18.23 10.68
C VAL A 149 1.43 17.95 10.61
N ASP A 150 1.02 17.05 9.72
CA ASP A 150 -0.33 16.50 9.69
C ASP A 150 -0.28 15.01 10.03
N VAL A 151 -1.08 14.61 11.02
CA VAL A 151 -1.21 13.22 11.47
C VAL A 151 -2.68 12.84 11.47
N ASP A 152 -3.06 11.95 10.56
CA ASP A 152 -4.42 11.45 10.43
C ASP A 152 -4.46 9.95 10.68
N ARG A 153 -5.41 9.49 11.51
CA ARG A 153 -5.72 8.07 11.71
C ARG A 153 -4.48 7.19 11.93
N THR A 154 -3.55 7.67 12.75
CA THR A 154 -2.26 7.00 12.96
C THR A 154 -2.14 6.45 14.38
N SER A 155 -1.73 5.18 14.48
CA SER A 155 -1.40 4.52 15.74
C SER A 155 0.10 4.64 16.02
N VAL A 156 0.45 5.17 17.20
CA VAL A 156 1.83 5.31 17.68
C VAL A 156 1.96 4.52 18.97
N GLY A 157 2.85 3.51 19.00
CA GLY A 157 3.05 2.68 20.18
C GLY A 157 3.71 3.41 21.34
N GLY A 158 4.62 4.34 21.03
CA GLY A 158 5.35 5.17 21.99
C GLY A 158 4.79 6.58 22.14
N ASP A 159 5.69 7.53 22.38
CA ASP A 159 5.38 8.96 22.47
C ASP A 159 5.26 9.61 21.08
N ALA A 160 4.43 10.64 20.98
CA ALA A 160 4.34 11.52 19.82
C ALA A 160 4.81 12.93 20.21
N VAL A 161 5.88 13.43 19.59
CA VAL A 161 6.51 14.71 19.94
C VAL A 161 6.67 15.58 18.70
N PHE A 162 6.01 16.74 18.68
CA PHE A 162 6.06 17.67 17.57
C PHE A 162 6.60 19.01 18.06
N ALA A 163 7.85 19.31 17.71
CA ALA A 163 8.56 20.49 18.19
C ALA A 163 8.83 21.50 17.07
N ASP A 164 8.63 22.77 17.39
CA ASP A 164 9.04 23.94 16.61
C ASP A 164 8.49 23.95 15.18
N SER A 165 7.29 23.42 14.97
CA SER A 165 6.66 23.39 13.65
C SER A 165 6.03 24.73 13.29
N ASP A 166 6.64 25.48 12.38
CA ASP A 166 6.33 26.89 12.14
C ASP A 166 4.97 27.12 11.45
N PHE A 167 4.50 26.17 10.64
CA PHE A 167 3.25 26.28 9.89
C PHE A 167 2.07 25.53 10.50
N GLY A 168 2.29 24.84 11.62
CA GLY A 168 1.24 24.25 12.44
C GLY A 168 1.39 22.76 12.62
N VAL A 169 0.52 22.22 13.47
CA VAL A 169 0.42 20.80 13.77
C VAL A 169 -1.06 20.42 13.79
N ASN A 170 -1.45 19.45 12.98
CA ASN A 170 -2.79 18.87 12.97
C ASN A 170 -2.70 17.39 13.34
N VAL A 171 -3.45 16.95 14.35
CA VAL A 171 -3.51 15.54 14.77
C VAL A 171 -4.95 15.14 14.95
N GLN A 172 -5.45 14.28 14.05
CA GLN A 172 -6.83 13.83 14.03
C GLN A 172 -6.89 12.29 14.03
N GLY A 173 -7.74 11.73 14.88
CA GLY A 173 -7.98 10.28 14.92
C GLY A 173 -6.77 9.45 15.34
N ALA A 174 -5.78 10.06 16.00
CA ALA A 174 -4.58 9.36 16.42
C ALA A 174 -4.81 8.54 17.69
N ILE A 175 -4.11 7.39 17.78
CA ILE A 175 -3.99 6.60 19.00
C ILE A 175 -2.53 6.63 19.41
N VAL A 176 -2.22 7.29 20.53
CA VAL A 176 -0.86 7.37 21.07
C VAL A 176 -0.79 6.56 22.35
N GLY A 177 0.02 5.50 22.36
CA GLY A 177 0.21 4.64 23.53
C GLY A 177 0.91 5.36 24.68
N GLY A 178 1.87 6.22 24.35
CA GLY A 178 2.57 7.11 25.27
C GLY A 178 1.91 8.48 25.42
N SER A 179 2.75 9.51 25.57
CA SER A 179 2.35 10.91 25.70
C SER A 179 2.39 11.64 24.35
N LEU A 180 1.56 12.67 24.22
CA LEU A 180 1.55 13.57 23.06
C LEU A 180 2.05 14.95 23.49
N SER A 181 3.06 15.48 22.82
CA SER A 181 3.61 16.82 23.09
C SER A 181 3.65 17.67 21.82
N VAL A 182 3.08 18.87 21.87
CA VAL A 182 3.25 19.90 20.83
C VAL A 182 3.86 21.14 21.47
N THR A 183 5.06 21.51 21.01
CA THR A 183 5.82 22.62 21.58
C THR A 183 6.32 23.60 20.53
N GLY A 184 6.29 24.89 20.86
CA GLY A 184 6.98 25.91 20.07
C GLY A 184 6.38 26.18 18.69
N SER A 185 5.18 25.70 18.38
CA SER A 185 4.57 25.94 17.07
C SER A 185 4.16 27.41 16.90
N SER A 186 4.49 27.97 15.74
CA SER A 186 4.23 29.37 15.39
C SER A 186 2.83 29.59 14.77
N ARG A 187 2.17 28.52 14.33
CA ARG A 187 0.83 28.55 13.71
C ARG A 187 -0.13 27.56 14.38
N GLY A 188 -1.28 27.34 13.76
CA GLY A 188 -2.39 26.61 14.36
C GLY A 188 -1.98 25.21 14.81
N VAL A 189 -2.37 24.86 16.03
CA VAL A 189 -2.26 23.51 16.57
C VAL A 189 -3.68 22.98 16.75
N LEU A 190 -4.06 21.94 16.02
CA LEU A 190 -5.38 21.33 16.04
C LEU A 190 -5.25 19.89 16.53
N LEU A 191 -5.80 19.57 17.69
CA LEU A 191 -5.81 18.22 18.24
C LEU A 191 -7.27 17.74 18.41
N GLY A 192 -7.72 16.87 17.52
CA GLY A 192 -9.10 16.35 17.51
C GLY A 192 -10.14 17.45 17.26
N ALA A 193 -9.71 18.59 16.71
CA ALA A 193 -10.47 19.83 16.62
C ALA A 193 -10.45 20.39 15.20
N GLU A 194 -11.52 21.08 14.84
CA GLU A 194 -11.60 21.90 13.64
C GLU A 194 -11.05 23.31 13.92
N ALA A 195 -10.78 24.08 12.88
CA ALA A 195 -10.22 25.43 13.01
C ALA A 195 -11.10 26.39 13.86
N ASP A 196 -12.42 26.16 13.89
CA ASP A 196 -13.38 26.90 14.70
C ASP A 196 -13.45 26.45 16.17
N GLY A 197 -12.71 25.40 16.54
CA GLY A 197 -12.66 24.82 17.88
C GLY A 197 -13.76 23.78 18.16
N SER A 198 -14.61 23.46 17.17
CA SER A 198 -15.52 22.32 17.27
C SER A 198 -14.75 20.99 17.23
N SER A 199 -15.34 19.92 17.76
CA SER A 199 -14.73 18.58 17.72
C SER A 199 -14.74 18.04 16.30
N SER A 200 -13.61 17.52 15.84
CA SER A 200 -13.55 16.71 14.63
C SER A 200 -14.32 15.40 14.81
N THR A 201 -14.72 14.77 13.70
CA THR A 201 -15.21 13.38 13.72
C THR A 201 -14.11 12.39 14.11
N LEU A 202 -12.85 12.80 14.00
CA LEU A 202 -11.65 12.04 14.30
C LEU A 202 -11.01 12.53 15.61
N GLY A 203 -11.59 12.16 16.75
CA GLY A 203 -11.03 12.46 18.08
C GLY A 203 -9.76 11.65 18.38
N ASN A 204 -8.88 12.18 19.22
CA ASN A 204 -7.64 11.50 19.59
C ASN A 204 -7.79 10.66 20.87
N THR A 205 -6.98 9.60 20.98
CA THR A 205 -6.79 8.86 22.23
C THR A 205 -5.32 8.85 22.60
N VAL A 206 -4.97 9.31 23.80
CA VAL A 206 -3.60 9.37 24.31
C VAL A 206 -3.54 8.64 25.65
N GLY A 207 -2.69 7.62 25.75
CA GLY A 207 -2.55 6.82 26.98
C GLY A 207 -1.87 7.59 28.12
N GLY A 208 -0.86 8.40 27.77
CA GLY A 208 -0.09 9.23 28.68
C GLY A 208 -0.61 10.66 28.84
N ASP A 209 0.31 11.59 29.06
CA ASP A 209 0.01 13.02 29.21
C ASP A 209 -0.14 13.69 27.84
N VAL A 210 -0.94 14.76 27.77
CA VAL A 210 -0.91 15.72 26.64
C VAL A 210 -0.22 16.99 27.12
N THR A 211 0.86 17.39 26.45
CA THR A 211 1.60 18.62 26.75
C THR A 211 1.51 19.60 25.60
N LEU A 212 1.03 20.81 25.88
CA LEU A 212 0.97 21.92 24.93
C LEU A 212 1.77 23.07 25.53
N SER A 213 2.93 23.39 24.96
CA SER A 213 3.85 24.35 25.57
C SER A 213 4.47 25.33 24.60
N GLY A 214 4.41 26.62 24.92
CA GLY A 214 5.11 27.66 24.16
C GLY A 214 4.58 27.88 22.74
N ASN A 215 3.37 27.42 22.42
CA ASN A 215 2.79 27.61 21.10
C ASN A 215 2.25 29.05 20.97
N SER A 216 2.58 29.72 19.87
CA SER A 216 2.20 31.12 19.61
C SER A 216 1.09 31.29 18.57
N GLY A 217 0.67 30.19 17.94
CA GLY A 217 -0.54 30.13 17.12
C GLY A 217 -1.79 29.76 17.94
N ASN A 218 -2.95 29.77 17.29
CA ASN A 218 -4.19 29.30 17.91
C ASN A 218 -4.10 27.79 18.18
N VAL A 219 -4.23 27.41 19.45
CA VAL A 219 -4.23 26.00 19.87
C VAL A 219 -5.67 25.57 20.19
N GLN A 220 -6.16 24.58 19.46
CA GLN A 220 -7.49 23.99 19.62
C GLN A 220 -7.35 22.53 20.08
N LEU A 221 -8.03 22.16 21.16
CA LEU A 221 -8.11 20.78 21.64
C LEU A 221 -9.58 20.38 21.81
N ALA A 222 -10.03 19.36 21.10
CA ALA A 222 -11.41 18.87 21.19
C ALA A 222 -11.46 17.35 21.00
N GLY A 223 -12.57 16.73 21.43
CA GLY A 223 -12.84 15.30 21.20
C GLY A 223 -11.77 14.33 21.68
N SER A 224 -10.87 14.74 22.58
CA SER A 224 -9.67 13.97 22.91
C SER A 224 -9.82 13.24 24.25
N THR A 225 -9.49 11.95 24.26
CA THR A 225 -9.43 11.11 25.47
C THR A 225 -7.99 10.99 25.93
N VAL A 226 -7.68 11.53 27.11
CA VAL A 226 -6.33 11.56 27.68
C VAL A 226 -6.30 10.73 28.96
N GLY A 227 -5.52 9.66 28.98
CA GLY A 227 -5.36 8.81 30.17
C GLY A 227 -4.61 9.50 31.30
N GLY A 228 -3.62 10.34 30.95
CA GLY A 228 -2.84 11.16 31.87
C GLY A 228 -3.41 12.55 32.10
N ARG A 229 -2.52 13.51 32.33
CA ARG A 229 -2.83 14.93 32.55
C ARG A 229 -2.73 15.71 31.24
N ILE A 230 -3.51 16.78 31.15
CA ILE A 230 -3.29 17.83 30.15
C ILE A 230 -2.47 18.96 30.81
N VAL A 231 -1.30 19.26 30.26
CA VAL A 231 -0.37 20.27 30.78
C VAL A 231 -0.22 21.39 29.76
N LEU A 232 -0.59 22.60 30.16
CA LEU A 232 -0.61 23.80 29.32
C LEU A 232 0.36 24.82 29.90
N THR A 233 1.41 25.20 29.17
CA THR A 233 2.41 26.17 29.67
C THR A 233 2.81 27.16 28.59
N GLY A 234 2.66 28.47 28.86
CA GLY A 234 3.22 29.51 27.99
C GLY A 234 2.63 29.58 26.57
N ASN A 235 1.42 29.05 26.33
CA ASN A 235 0.73 29.21 25.05
C ASN A 235 0.10 30.60 24.95
N ALA A 236 0.22 31.25 23.80
CA ALA A 236 -0.32 32.58 23.53
C ALA A 236 -0.90 32.65 22.11
N PRO A 237 -2.24 32.70 21.92
CA PRO A 237 -3.27 32.75 22.96
C PRO A 237 -3.34 31.47 23.82
N ALA A 238 -4.04 31.55 24.95
CA ALA A 238 -4.32 30.38 25.78
C ALA A 238 -5.04 29.31 24.95
N VAL A 239 -4.83 28.04 25.30
CA VAL A 239 -5.40 26.90 24.57
C VAL A 239 -6.92 26.95 24.67
N ASN A 240 -7.61 26.79 23.55
CA ASN A 240 -9.07 26.73 23.51
C ASN A 240 -9.55 25.27 23.49
N PHE A 241 -10.36 24.91 24.47
CA PHE A 241 -10.95 23.59 24.57
C PHE A 241 -12.34 23.57 23.93
N GLY A 242 -12.48 22.75 22.89
CA GLY A 242 -13.76 22.31 22.37
C GLY A 242 -14.44 21.30 23.30
N ALA A 243 -15.59 20.79 22.86
CA ALA A 243 -16.31 19.75 23.59
C ALA A 243 -15.61 18.38 23.49
N GLY A 244 -15.96 17.45 24.38
CA GLY A 244 -15.59 16.04 24.26
C GLY A 244 -14.20 15.67 24.78
N ASN A 245 -13.47 16.59 25.41
CA ASN A 245 -12.20 16.27 26.05
C ASN A 245 -12.41 15.54 27.38
N SER A 246 -11.54 14.57 27.69
CA SER A 246 -11.44 13.95 29.02
C SER A 246 -9.99 13.77 29.45
N ALA A 247 -9.70 13.96 30.74
CA ALA A 247 -8.37 13.81 31.31
C ALA A 247 -8.41 13.48 32.81
N SER A 248 -7.31 12.98 33.37
CA SER A 248 -7.18 12.80 34.83
C SER A 248 -7.11 14.13 35.59
N ALA A 249 -6.42 15.13 35.00
CA ALA A 249 -6.38 16.50 35.48
C ALA A 249 -5.93 17.44 34.37
N VAL A 250 -6.22 18.74 34.53
CA VAL A 250 -5.75 19.81 33.65
C VAL A 250 -4.94 20.80 34.48
N SER A 251 -3.75 21.17 34.00
CA SER A 251 -2.86 22.16 34.62
C SER A 251 -2.53 23.28 33.63
N GLY A 252 -2.79 24.53 34.00
CA GLY A 252 -2.54 25.72 33.20
C GLY A 252 -3.82 26.39 32.70
N ASP A 253 -3.66 27.52 32.02
CA ASP A 253 -4.78 28.36 31.57
C ASP A 253 -5.34 27.87 30.23
N PHE A 254 -6.68 27.79 30.15
CA PHE A 254 -7.42 27.46 28.94
C PHE A 254 -8.72 28.27 28.83
N THR A 255 -9.29 28.33 27.63
CA THR A 255 -10.64 28.85 27.38
C THR A 255 -11.58 27.72 26.91
N GLY A 256 -12.89 27.97 26.87
CA GLY A 256 -13.85 27.01 26.32
C GLY A 256 -14.36 26.00 27.35
N THR A 257 -14.59 24.77 26.90
CA THR A 257 -15.25 23.72 27.70
C THR A 257 -14.21 22.91 28.46
N ALA A 258 -14.29 22.91 29.80
CA ALA A 258 -13.38 22.11 30.62
C ALA A 258 -13.45 20.62 30.26
N ALA A 259 -12.31 19.93 30.31
CA ALA A 259 -12.26 18.49 30.11
C ALA A 259 -13.08 17.76 31.20
N GLY A 260 -13.82 16.74 30.79
CA GLY A 260 -14.46 15.81 31.72
C GLY A 260 -13.44 15.01 32.50
N ALA A 261 -13.83 14.54 33.69
CA ALA A 261 -12.99 13.62 34.45
C ALA A 261 -12.90 12.27 33.70
N ALA A 262 -11.68 11.74 33.58
CA ALA A 262 -11.48 10.35 33.17
C ALA A 262 -12.18 9.42 34.17
N ALA A 263 -12.82 8.35 33.69
CA ALA A 263 -13.47 7.37 34.55
C ALA A 263 -12.42 6.57 35.34
N GLU A 264 -12.50 6.61 36.67
CA GLU A 264 -11.55 5.89 37.52
C GLU A 264 -11.72 4.37 37.40
N GLY A 265 -10.63 3.65 37.10
CA GLY A 265 -10.59 2.18 37.09
C GLY A 265 -11.10 1.51 35.81
N ASP A 266 -11.59 2.28 34.83
CA ASP A 266 -12.00 1.78 33.52
C ASP A 266 -10.81 1.71 32.53
N GLN A 267 -10.91 0.83 31.53
CA GLN A 267 -9.94 0.76 30.42
C GLN A 267 -10.47 1.50 29.20
N SER A 268 -9.66 2.38 28.62
CA SER A 268 -9.95 2.99 27.32
C SER A 268 -9.66 2.00 26.20
N VAL A 269 -10.61 1.83 25.29
CA VAL A 269 -10.45 1.04 24.06
C VAL A 269 -10.59 1.97 22.88
N ALA A 270 -9.57 2.01 22.03
CA ALA A 270 -9.57 2.79 20.81
C ALA A 270 -9.19 1.89 19.63
N VAL A 271 -9.79 2.17 18.48
CA VAL A 271 -9.50 1.50 17.22
C VAL A 271 -9.56 2.53 16.10
N ILE A 272 -8.57 2.50 15.22
CA ILE A 272 -8.62 3.24 13.97
C ILE A 272 -9.34 2.37 12.96
N VAL A 273 -10.40 2.93 12.36
CA VAL A 273 -11.06 2.34 11.19
C VAL A 273 -10.66 3.20 10.00
N PRO A 274 -9.78 2.72 9.10
CA PRO A 274 -9.36 3.49 7.95
C PRO A 274 -10.52 3.66 6.97
N GLU A 275 -10.34 4.58 6.01
CA GLU A 275 -11.25 4.63 4.87
C GLU A 275 -11.18 3.31 4.09
N ALA A 276 -12.35 2.78 3.74
CA ALA A 276 -12.40 1.54 2.99
C ALA A 276 -11.92 1.83 1.56
N ARG A 277 -10.77 1.25 1.17
CA ARG A 277 -10.25 1.38 -0.19
C ARG A 277 -11.35 1.00 -1.20
N GLU A 278 -11.55 1.81 -2.22
CA GLU A 278 -12.36 1.43 -3.37
C GLU A 278 -11.66 0.23 -4.02
N GLY A 279 -12.26 -0.97 -3.93
CA GLY A 279 -11.69 -2.13 -4.60
C GLY A 279 -11.68 -1.97 -6.12
N GLU A 280 -11.12 -2.96 -6.82
CA GLU A 280 -11.04 -2.96 -8.28
C GLU A 280 -11.55 -4.29 -8.85
N LEU A 281 -12.07 -4.23 -10.07
CA LEU A 281 -12.26 -5.40 -10.91
C LEU A 281 -11.07 -5.56 -11.85
N THR A 282 -10.27 -6.60 -11.64
CA THR A 282 -9.15 -6.96 -12.51
C THR A 282 -9.38 -8.30 -13.19
N TRP A 283 -8.78 -8.50 -14.36
CA TRP A 283 -8.81 -9.80 -15.04
C TRP A 283 -7.50 -10.08 -15.79
N THR A 284 -7.13 -11.35 -15.87
CA THR A 284 -5.90 -11.81 -16.53
C THR A 284 -6.10 -13.18 -17.19
N LEU A 285 -5.22 -13.53 -18.13
CA LEU A 285 -5.14 -14.89 -18.68
C LEU A 285 -4.19 -15.73 -17.84
N GLU A 286 -4.63 -16.91 -17.42
CA GLU A 286 -3.80 -17.88 -16.71
C GLU A 286 -3.06 -18.75 -17.72
N GLY A 287 -1.92 -18.26 -18.19
CA GLY A 287 -1.08 -19.01 -19.11
C GLY A 287 0.19 -18.26 -19.48
N THR A 288 1.21 -19.01 -19.89
CA THR A 288 2.44 -18.45 -20.46
C THR A 288 2.28 -18.06 -21.94
N SER A 289 1.12 -18.36 -22.52
CA SER A 289 0.76 -18.11 -23.92
C SER A 289 -0.71 -17.76 -24.05
N ASN A 290 -1.04 -16.90 -25.01
CA ASN A 290 -2.41 -16.56 -25.40
C ASN A 290 -2.95 -17.45 -26.53
N LEU A 291 -2.23 -18.51 -26.91
CA LEU A 291 -2.64 -19.44 -27.96
C LEU A 291 -3.64 -20.48 -27.44
N VAL A 292 -4.86 -20.42 -27.97
CA VAL A 292 -5.81 -21.54 -27.93
C VAL A 292 -5.47 -22.53 -29.05
N ASN A 293 -5.12 -23.76 -28.69
CA ASN A 293 -4.73 -24.78 -29.65
C ASN A 293 -5.82 -25.87 -29.76
N LEU A 294 -6.53 -25.89 -30.89
CA LEU A 294 -7.55 -26.90 -31.20
C LEU A 294 -6.97 -28.17 -31.86
N GLY A 295 -5.67 -28.20 -32.12
CA GLY A 295 -5.01 -29.32 -32.79
C GLY A 295 -5.32 -29.44 -34.28
N VAL A 296 -5.37 -30.68 -34.78
CA VAL A 296 -5.67 -31.01 -36.18
C VAL A 296 -7.11 -31.50 -36.26
N ALA A 297 -7.92 -30.88 -37.12
CA ALA A 297 -9.31 -31.28 -37.28
C ALA A 297 -9.45 -32.66 -37.92
N GLU A 298 -10.38 -33.45 -37.41
CA GLU A 298 -10.73 -34.78 -37.92
C GLU A 298 -11.95 -34.73 -38.83
N GLU A 299 -11.95 -35.49 -39.93
CA GLU A 299 -13.11 -35.62 -40.79
C GLU A 299 -14.19 -36.50 -40.13
N LYS A 300 -15.41 -35.96 -39.98
CA LYS A 300 -16.58 -36.63 -39.40
C LYS A 300 -17.71 -36.84 -40.42
N GLY A 301 -17.36 -37.16 -41.66
CA GLY A 301 -18.31 -37.50 -42.73
C GLY A 301 -18.99 -36.29 -43.39
N ASP A 302 -19.57 -35.36 -42.63
CA ASP A 302 -20.21 -34.13 -43.16
C ASP A 302 -19.52 -32.82 -42.74
N HIS A 303 -18.57 -32.89 -41.81
CA HIS A 303 -17.76 -31.77 -41.35
C HIS A 303 -16.34 -32.20 -40.92
N PHE A 304 -15.46 -31.22 -40.72
CA PHE A 304 -14.23 -31.38 -39.95
C PHE A 304 -14.47 -30.91 -38.52
N ALA A 305 -14.06 -31.71 -37.53
CA ALA A 305 -14.23 -31.44 -36.10
C ALA A 305 -12.89 -31.22 -35.39
N ALA A 306 -12.80 -30.24 -34.52
CA ALA A 306 -11.67 -30.05 -33.60
C ALA A 306 -12.15 -29.54 -32.25
N SER A 307 -11.48 -29.93 -31.18
CA SER A 307 -11.80 -29.49 -29.82
C SER A 307 -10.57 -28.98 -29.11
N GLY A 308 -10.77 -28.11 -28.12
CA GLY A 308 -9.71 -27.64 -27.24
C GLY A 308 -10.29 -26.85 -26.08
N GLU A 309 -9.43 -26.31 -25.23
CA GLU A 309 -9.84 -25.56 -24.05
C GLU A 309 -9.41 -24.10 -24.20
N LEU A 310 -10.24 -23.20 -23.68
CA LEU A 310 -9.87 -21.79 -23.55
C LEU A 310 -8.70 -21.65 -22.57
N VAL A 311 -7.77 -20.73 -22.85
CA VAL A 311 -6.79 -20.30 -21.83
C VAL A 311 -7.58 -19.68 -20.67
N PRO A 312 -7.50 -20.22 -19.44
CA PRO A 312 -8.36 -19.78 -18.35
C PRO A 312 -8.24 -18.28 -18.07
N VAL A 313 -9.34 -17.66 -17.66
CA VAL A 313 -9.43 -16.23 -17.37
C VAL A 313 -9.67 -16.05 -15.88
N ARG A 314 -8.67 -15.56 -15.15
CA ARG A 314 -8.85 -15.17 -13.75
C ARG A 314 -9.49 -13.80 -13.69
N VAL A 315 -10.59 -13.69 -12.95
CA VAL A 315 -11.28 -12.43 -12.62
C VAL A 315 -11.19 -12.26 -11.12
N THR A 316 -10.74 -11.09 -10.67
CA THR A 316 -10.66 -10.75 -9.25
C THR A 316 -11.43 -9.46 -9.02
N ASP A 317 -12.49 -9.53 -8.22
CA ASP A 317 -13.27 -8.36 -7.81
C ASP A 317 -13.09 -8.14 -6.30
N SER A 318 -12.42 -7.04 -5.94
CA SER A 318 -12.24 -6.60 -4.56
C SER A 318 -13.19 -5.46 -4.17
N ARG A 319 -14.07 -5.02 -5.08
CA ARG A 319 -14.98 -3.89 -4.84
C ARG A 319 -16.00 -4.23 -3.76
N LEU A 320 -16.15 -3.31 -2.82
CA LEU A 320 -17.14 -3.44 -1.74
C LEU A 320 -18.56 -3.48 -2.30
N ASN A 321 -19.43 -4.24 -1.63
CA ASN A 321 -20.83 -4.47 -2.03
C ASN A 321 -21.00 -5.24 -3.36
N GLY A 322 -19.90 -5.75 -3.94
CA GLY A 322 -19.87 -6.63 -5.10
C GLY A 322 -20.71 -6.13 -6.29
N PRO A 323 -20.37 -4.99 -6.92
CA PRO A 323 -21.06 -4.54 -8.13
C PRO A 323 -21.05 -5.62 -9.21
N ALA A 324 -22.14 -5.81 -9.94
CA ALA A 324 -22.24 -6.88 -10.94
C ALA A 324 -21.16 -6.72 -12.03
N TRP A 325 -20.61 -7.85 -12.49
CA TRP A 325 -19.65 -7.87 -13.60
C TRP A 325 -19.91 -9.01 -14.58
N SER A 326 -19.38 -8.88 -15.80
CA SER A 326 -19.42 -9.94 -16.80
C SER A 326 -18.17 -9.96 -17.69
N VAL A 327 -17.76 -11.16 -18.10
CA VAL A 327 -16.75 -11.37 -19.13
C VAL A 327 -17.42 -12.01 -20.33
N SER A 328 -17.18 -11.46 -21.51
CA SER A 328 -17.71 -11.96 -22.78
C SER A 328 -16.59 -12.21 -23.80
N GLY A 329 -16.86 -13.09 -24.76
CA GLY A 329 -15.96 -13.41 -25.86
C GLY A 329 -16.64 -13.29 -27.22
N GLN A 330 -15.89 -12.84 -28.23
CA GLN A 330 -16.29 -12.84 -29.63
C GLN A 330 -15.11 -13.24 -30.52
N LEU A 331 -15.35 -14.19 -31.43
CA LEU A 331 -14.36 -14.69 -32.37
C LEU A 331 -14.45 -13.95 -33.70
N SER A 332 -13.30 -13.56 -34.25
CA SER A 332 -13.21 -13.13 -35.64
C SER A 332 -13.42 -14.29 -36.61
N ASP A 333 -13.55 -13.99 -37.90
CA ASP A 333 -13.46 -15.02 -38.92
C ASP A 333 -12.06 -15.68 -38.93
N PHE A 334 -12.04 -16.99 -39.18
CA PHE A 334 -10.84 -17.76 -39.44
C PHE A 334 -10.27 -17.42 -40.81
N ARG A 335 -8.93 -17.32 -40.89
CA ARG A 335 -8.22 -17.02 -42.15
C ARG A 335 -7.11 -18.04 -42.41
N ALA A 336 -6.98 -18.44 -43.67
CA ALA A 336 -5.86 -19.22 -44.20
C ALA A 336 -5.50 -18.67 -45.59
N GLY A 337 -4.42 -17.87 -45.68
CA GLY A 337 -4.09 -17.15 -46.90
C GLY A 337 -5.23 -16.19 -47.31
N SER A 338 -5.76 -16.34 -48.54
CA SER A 338 -6.92 -15.58 -49.02
C SER A 338 -8.28 -16.19 -48.62
N THR A 339 -8.29 -17.41 -48.08
CA THR A 339 -9.52 -18.10 -47.68
C THR A 339 -9.98 -17.59 -46.32
N THR A 340 -11.28 -17.28 -46.21
CA THR A 340 -11.92 -16.83 -44.97
C THR A 340 -13.10 -17.75 -44.66
N VAL A 341 -13.21 -18.18 -43.40
CA VAL A 341 -14.27 -19.03 -42.89
C VAL A 341 -14.86 -18.36 -41.65
N SER A 342 -16.18 -18.28 -41.57
CA SER A 342 -16.81 -17.50 -40.49
C SER A 342 -16.47 -18.05 -39.11
N GLY A 343 -16.26 -17.16 -38.14
CA GLY A 343 -16.05 -17.53 -36.73
C GLY A 343 -17.25 -18.26 -36.10
N LYS A 344 -18.41 -18.25 -36.77
CA LYS A 344 -19.64 -18.89 -36.29
C LYS A 344 -19.51 -20.39 -36.10
N TYR A 345 -18.54 -21.01 -36.75
CA TYR A 345 -18.33 -22.45 -36.69
C TYR A 345 -17.65 -22.92 -35.40
N LEU A 346 -17.15 -22.00 -34.58
CA LEU A 346 -16.70 -22.30 -33.22
C LEU A 346 -17.87 -22.08 -32.25
N GLY A 347 -18.22 -23.13 -31.51
CA GLY A 347 -19.04 -23.06 -30.30
C GLY A 347 -18.17 -23.18 -29.05
N TRP A 348 -18.78 -22.95 -27.89
CA TRP A 348 -18.12 -23.19 -26.60
C TRP A 348 -19.09 -23.64 -25.50
N THR A 349 -18.57 -24.23 -24.45
CA THR A 349 -19.29 -24.53 -23.21
C THR A 349 -18.53 -23.87 -22.07
N PRO A 350 -18.97 -22.68 -21.59
CA PRO A 350 -18.33 -22.01 -20.48
C PRO A 350 -18.43 -22.78 -19.17
N GLU A 351 -17.43 -22.60 -18.32
CA GLU A 351 -17.36 -23.20 -16.99
C GLU A 351 -16.63 -22.29 -16.00
N VAL A 352 -16.77 -22.60 -14.71
CA VAL A 352 -16.03 -21.94 -13.62
C VAL A 352 -15.12 -22.99 -12.97
N LEU A 353 -13.82 -22.81 -13.12
CA LEU A 353 -12.77 -23.72 -12.66
C LEU A 353 -12.44 -23.52 -11.17
N GLU A 354 -12.43 -22.26 -10.73
CA GLU A 354 -12.27 -21.84 -9.33
C GLU A 354 -13.31 -20.77 -9.02
N ASN A 355 -13.91 -20.75 -7.83
CA ASN A 355 -15.06 -19.88 -7.57
C ASN A 355 -15.16 -19.29 -6.18
N ASP A 356 -14.15 -18.53 -5.77
CA ASP A 356 -14.21 -17.79 -4.51
C ASP A 356 -14.96 -16.44 -4.66
N GLY A 357 -15.13 -15.95 -5.89
CA GLY A 357 -15.82 -14.69 -6.22
C GLY A 357 -17.30 -14.83 -6.63
N GLY A 358 -17.92 -16.01 -6.45
CA GLY A 358 -19.35 -16.19 -6.75
C GLY A 358 -19.75 -16.04 -8.23
N ALA A 359 -18.82 -16.29 -9.14
CA ALA A 359 -19.07 -16.31 -10.57
C ALA A 359 -20.01 -17.44 -11.00
N VAL A 360 -20.72 -17.20 -12.09
CA VAL A 360 -21.60 -18.16 -12.78
C VAL A 360 -21.15 -18.25 -14.23
N ALA A 361 -21.02 -19.47 -14.75
CA ALA A 361 -20.68 -19.72 -16.14
C ALA A 361 -21.80 -19.23 -17.08
N GLY A 362 -21.39 -18.76 -18.26
CA GLY A 362 -22.31 -18.45 -19.35
C GLY A 362 -23.03 -19.69 -19.90
N ALA A 363 -24.06 -19.46 -20.71
CA ALA A 363 -24.77 -20.56 -21.35
C ALA A 363 -23.90 -21.25 -22.43
N PRO A 364 -24.01 -22.58 -22.61
CA PRO A 364 -23.37 -23.27 -23.73
C PRO A 364 -23.87 -22.75 -25.07
N ILE A 365 -22.94 -22.54 -26.01
CA ILE A 365 -23.21 -22.03 -27.35
C ILE A 365 -22.76 -23.07 -28.37
N PRO A 366 -23.67 -23.70 -29.12
CA PRO A 366 -23.30 -24.68 -30.12
C PRO A 366 -22.55 -24.04 -31.30
N SER A 367 -21.84 -24.85 -32.05
CA SER A 367 -21.30 -24.44 -33.35
C SER A 367 -22.44 -24.03 -34.30
N GLY A 368 -22.21 -22.97 -35.08
CA GLY A 368 -23.08 -22.53 -36.17
C GLY A 368 -23.15 -23.51 -37.35
N PHE A 369 -22.40 -24.61 -37.33
CA PHE A 369 -22.68 -25.77 -38.18
C PHE A 369 -23.99 -26.45 -37.78
N ASP A 370 -24.23 -26.60 -36.48
CA ASP A 370 -25.44 -27.22 -35.95
C ASP A 370 -26.59 -26.20 -35.89
N SER A 371 -26.35 -25.02 -35.30
CA SER A 371 -27.35 -23.95 -35.21
C SER A 371 -26.75 -22.60 -34.77
N GLY A 372 -27.38 -21.50 -35.17
CA GLY A 372 -27.04 -20.15 -34.71
C GLY A 372 -25.71 -19.61 -35.25
N ASP A 373 -25.16 -18.62 -34.55
CA ASP A 373 -23.99 -17.84 -34.98
C ASP A 373 -22.70 -18.19 -34.23
N GLY A 374 -22.69 -19.27 -33.43
CA GLY A 374 -21.54 -19.64 -32.59
C GLY A 374 -20.94 -18.44 -31.85
N LEU A 375 -19.61 -18.30 -31.92
CA LEU A 375 -18.86 -17.18 -31.38
C LEU A 375 -18.64 -16.00 -32.34
N ALA A 376 -19.24 -15.97 -33.54
CA ALA A 376 -19.14 -14.81 -34.44
C ALA A 376 -19.81 -13.55 -33.86
N THR A 377 -20.64 -13.70 -32.84
CA THR A 377 -21.25 -12.61 -32.07
C THR A 377 -20.91 -12.78 -30.60
N ALA A 378 -20.88 -11.69 -29.83
CA ALA A 378 -20.47 -11.74 -28.43
C ALA A 378 -21.31 -12.71 -27.60
N ARG A 379 -20.65 -13.49 -26.75
CA ARG A 379 -21.24 -14.46 -25.81
C ARG A 379 -20.63 -14.30 -24.43
N VAL A 380 -21.44 -14.43 -23.39
CA VAL A 380 -20.95 -14.40 -22.00
C VAL A 380 -20.16 -15.67 -21.73
N LEU A 381 -18.94 -15.49 -21.22
CA LEU A 381 -18.10 -16.55 -20.67
C LEU A 381 -18.47 -16.81 -19.20
N GLY A 382 -18.60 -15.74 -18.41
CA GLY A 382 -19.04 -15.82 -17.03
C GLY A 382 -19.38 -14.45 -16.46
N SER A 383 -20.06 -14.43 -15.32
CA SER A 383 -20.52 -13.20 -14.65
C SER A 383 -20.72 -13.42 -13.17
N ALA A 384 -20.67 -12.37 -12.37
CA ALA A 384 -21.22 -12.37 -11.00
C ALA A 384 -22.30 -11.30 -10.88
N ALA A 385 -23.35 -11.61 -10.10
CA ALA A 385 -24.44 -10.67 -9.83
C ALA A 385 -23.99 -9.59 -8.83
N ALA A 386 -24.84 -8.57 -8.64
CA ALA A 386 -24.66 -7.64 -7.53
C ALA A 386 -24.64 -8.40 -6.19
N GLU A 387 -23.92 -7.87 -5.20
CA GLU A 387 -23.77 -8.46 -3.86
C GLU A 387 -23.04 -9.83 -3.85
N HIS A 388 -22.30 -10.15 -4.92
CA HIS A 388 -21.43 -11.32 -4.91
C HIS A 388 -20.29 -11.16 -3.88
N PRO A 389 -19.74 -12.28 -3.35
CA PRO A 389 -18.57 -12.21 -2.48
C PRO A 389 -17.38 -11.60 -3.19
N THR A 390 -16.64 -10.71 -2.53
CA THR A 390 -15.31 -10.29 -3.01
C THR A 390 -14.40 -11.50 -3.10
N GLY A 391 -13.63 -11.62 -4.17
CA GLY A 391 -12.78 -12.78 -4.37
C GLY A 391 -12.33 -12.96 -5.80
N SER A 392 -11.73 -14.12 -6.07
CA SER A 392 -11.27 -14.50 -7.40
C SER A 392 -12.07 -15.68 -7.93
N SER A 393 -12.37 -15.65 -9.23
CA SER A 393 -12.93 -16.79 -9.95
C SER A 393 -12.13 -17.02 -11.22
N VAL A 394 -11.94 -18.28 -11.59
CA VAL A 394 -11.28 -18.66 -12.85
C VAL A 394 -12.34 -19.19 -13.80
N LEU A 395 -12.49 -18.52 -14.94
CA LEU A 395 -13.41 -18.91 -15.99
C LEU A 395 -12.69 -19.74 -17.05
N GLY A 396 -13.32 -20.82 -17.48
CA GLY A 396 -12.86 -21.68 -18.57
C GLY A 396 -13.94 -21.86 -19.63
N ALA A 397 -13.59 -22.53 -20.73
CA ALA A 397 -14.57 -23.03 -21.68
C ALA A 397 -14.00 -24.16 -22.52
N ASP A 398 -14.79 -25.23 -22.69
CA ASP A 398 -14.57 -26.21 -23.75
C ASP A 398 -14.94 -25.61 -25.11
N LEU A 399 -14.11 -25.78 -26.11
CA LEU A 399 -14.29 -25.27 -27.47
C LEU A 399 -14.60 -26.40 -28.44
N ASP A 400 -15.61 -26.20 -29.29
CA ASP A 400 -16.06 -27.17 -30.29
C ASP A 400 -16.13 -26.51 -31.68
N LEU A 401 -15.19 -26.85 -32.55
CA LEU A 401 -15.12 -26.35 -33.92
C LEU A 401 -15.69 -27.38 -34.88
N LYS A 402 -16.65 -26.96 -35.71
CA LYS A 402 -17.19 -27.78 -36.81
C LYS A 402 -17.18 -27.00 -38.12
N LEU A 403 -16.30 -27.38 -39.04
CA LEU A 403 -16.13 -26.72 -40.33
C LEU A 403 -16.77 -27.55 -41.46
N PRO A 404 -17.46 -26.94 -42.43
CA PRO A 404 -17.90 -27.66 -43.63
C PRO A 404 -16.74 -28.30 -44.39
N LEU A 405 -16.97 -29.42 -45.08
CA LEU A 405 -15.92 -30.06 -45.90
C LEU A 405 -15.42 -29.18 -47.07
N SER A 406 -16.16 -28.13 -47.43
CA SER A 406 -15.81 -27.20 -48.51
C SER A 406 -14.74 -26.16 -48.15
N VAL A 407 -14.29 -26.08 -46.89
CA VAL A 407 -13.31 -25.05 -46.47
C VAL A 407 -11.95 -25.23 -47.13
N GLY A 408 -11.58 -26.45 -47.54
CA GLY A 408 -10.26 -26.75 -48.10
C GLY A 408 -9.15 -26.83 -47.04
N THR A 409 -8.01 -27.40 -47.40
CA THR A 409 -6.89 -27.63 -46.47
C THR A 409 -6.13 -26.34 -46.16
N GLY A 410 -5.67 -26.19 -44.92
CA GLY A 410 -4.86 -25.05 -44.50
C GLY A 410 -4.80 -24.91 -42.98
N THR A 411 -3.91 -24.03 -42.51
CA THR A 411 -3.88 -23.60 -41.11
C THR A 411 -4.75 -22.36 -40.96
N TYR A 412 -5.87 -22.49 -40.28
CA TYR A 412 -6.85 -21.43 -40.07
C TYR A 412 -6.63 -20.77 -38.71
N THR A 413 -6.44 -19.45 -38.71
CA THR A 413 -6.25 -18.66 -37.49
C THR A 413 -7.35 -17.63 -37.32
N ALA A 414 -7.80 -17.42 -36.09
CA ALA A 414 -8.76 -16.38 -35.70
C ALA A 414 -8.31 -15.73 -34.38
N THR A 415 -8.89 -14.57 -34.06
CA THR A 415 -8.68 -13.89 -32.78
C THR A 415 -9.95 -13.97 -31.96
N LEU A 416 -9.85 -14.53 -30.75
CA LEU A 416 -10.90 -14.44 -29.73
C LEU A 416 -10.66 -13.17 -28.91
N THR A 417 -11.60 -12.22 -28.99
CA THR A 417 -11.56 -10.99 -28.21
C THR A 417 -12.38 -11.20 -26.95
N LEU A 418 -11.74 -11.03 -25.78
CA LEU A 418 -12.42 -11.04 -24.48
C LEU A 418 -12.68 -9.60 -24.02
N THR A 419 -13.81 -9.37 -23.35
CA THR A 419 -14.21 -8.06 -22.82
C THR A 419 -14.83 -8.23 -21.45
N ALA A 420 -14.24 -7.59 -20.44
CA ALA A 420 -14.78 -7.49 -19.10
C ALA A 420 -15.54 -6.17 -18.93
N LEU A 421 -16.69 -6.22 -18.27
CA LEU A 421 -17.52 -5.07 -17.87
C LEU A 421 -17.81 -5.19 -16.38
N GLY A 422 -17.64 -4.09 -15.64
CA GLY A 422 -17.84 -4.02 -14.19
C GLY A 422 -18.46 -2.71 -13.77
#